data_AF-A0A8S3DMA9-F1
#
_entry.id   AF-A0A8S3DMA9-F1
#
_cell.length_a   1.000
_cell.length_b   1.000
_cell.length_c   1.000
_cell.angle_alpha   90.00
_cell.angle_beta   90.00
_cell.angle_gamma   90.00
#
_symmetry.space_group_name_H-M   'P 1'
#
loop_
_entity.id
_entity.type
_entity.pdbx_description
1 polymer ?
#
loop_
_entity_poly.entity_id
_entity_poly.type
_entity_poly.pdbx_seq_one_letter_code
_entity_poly.pdbx_strand_id
1 'polypeptide(L)'
;MATPIEDAQVQQFPLEIALKPAQKQEFDSSLTVHENTIETLTSLLEKDYPSPAMCDFFNQYCRDSARSRIVIEMFTPAIERILKHNTDFVKYMRMRMLVQEYLLALDSQNADSDVVENFIKRMHGSTTFCPFLLVLSNLISVCLSGIDELFQYRKNVHFQDKTNCTVYEEKTDSQLVCYAKILQRM
;
A
#
# COMPACT_ATOMS: atom_id res chain seq x y z
N MET A 1 8.22 27.33 17.56
CA MET A 1 9.65 27.49 17.22
C MET A 1 10.18 26.08 16.96
N ALA A 2 10.24 25.68 15.69
CA ALA A 2 10.93 24.45 15.27
C ALA A 2 12.44 24.72 15.34
N THR A 3 13.22 23.79 15.90
CA THR A 3 14.68 23.90 15.94
C THR A 3 15.25 23.67 14.53
N PRO A 4 16.45 24.18 14.20
CA PRO A 4 17.03 24.09 12.85
C PRO A 4 17.33 22.67 12.34
N ILE A 5 17.03 21.63 13.12
CA ILE A 5 17.30 20.21 12.83
C ILE A 5 16.03 19.48 12.34
N GLU A 6 14.85 20.08 12.46
CA GLU A 6 13.56 19.53 11.99
C GLU A 6 13.31 19.83 10.49
N ASP A 7 14.36 19.84 9.68
CA ASP A 7 14.18 19.92 8.23
C ASP A 7 13.85 18.52 7.72
N ALA A 8 12.67 18.37 7.10
CA ALA A 8 12.20 17.10 6.53
C ALA A 8 13.24 16.49 5.55
N GLN A 9 14.06 17.32 4.91
CA GLN A 9 15.15 16.88 4.03
C GLN A 9 16.29 16.21 4.81
N VAL A 10 16.60 16.70 6.02
CA VAL A 10 17.68 16.17 6.89
C VAL A 10 17.28 14.84 7.52
N GLN A 11 15.99 14.65 7.83
CA GLN A 11 15.47 13.37 8.35
C GLN A 11 15.33 12.28 7.28
N GLN A 12 15.08 12.66 6.02
CA GLN A 12 14.87 11.69 4.93
C GLN A 12 16.18 11.07 4.40
N PHE A 13 17.28 11.82 4.40
CA PHE A 13 18.55 11.38 3.80
C PHE A 13 19.16 10.12 4.43
N PRO A 14 19.22 9.95 5.77
CA PRO A 14 19.70 8.72 6.39
C PRO A 14 18.84 7.50 6.04
N LEU A 15 17.54 7.71 5.85
CA LEU A 15 16.58 6.66 5.56
C LEU A 15 16.74 6.15 4.12
N GLU A 16 16.95 7.06 3.17
CA GLU A 16 17.28 6.67 1.80
C GLU A 16 18.58 5.86 1.70
N ILE A 17 19.56 6.13 2.55
CA ILE A 17 20.79 5.34 2.61
C ILE A 17 20.52 3.95 3.19
N ALA A 18 19.73 3.85 4.26
CA ALA A 18 19.37 2.57 4.88
C ALA A 18 18.51 1.67 3.98
N LEU A 19 17.77 2.25 3.03
CA LEU A 19 16.98 1.51 2.05
C LEU A 19 17.81 0.90 0.90
N LYS A 20 18.96 1.49 0.55
CA LYS A 20 19.80 1.03 -0.58
C LYS A 20 20.30 -0.42 -0.45
N PRO A 21 20.74 -0.92 0.72
CA PRO A 21 21.08 -2.32 0.90
C PRO A 21 19.87 -3.25 0.70
N ALA A 22 18.72 -2.87 1.28
CA ALA A 22 17.49 -3.66 1.23
C ALA A 22 16.87 -3.76 -0.18
N GLN A 23 17.16 -2.79 -1.05
CA GLN A 23 16.76 -2.83 -2.47
C GLN A 23 17.69 -3.64 -3.37
N LYS A 24 18.93 -3.91 -2.94
CA LYS A 24 19.98 -4.57 -3.75
C LYS A 24 20.18 -6.05 -3.43
N GLN A 25 19.73 -6.52 -2.28
CA GLN A 25 19.81 -7.94 -1.94
C GLN A 25 18.71 -8.70 -2.69
N GLU A 26 19.10 -9.72 -3.46
CA GLU A 26 18.18 -10.80 -3.81
C GLU A 26 17.53 -11.31 -2.53
N PHE A 27 16.23 -11.57 -2.61
CA PHE A 27 15.26 -11.81 -1.52
C PHE A 27 15.63 -12.93 -0.53
N ASP A 28 16.80 -13.55 -0.69
CA ASP A 28 17.28 -14.76 -0.03
C ASP A 28 18.33 -14.49 1.07
N SER A 29 18.76 -13.24 1.29
CA SER A 29 19.79 -12.93 2.30
C SER A 29 19.24 -12.19 3.53
N SER A 30 18.83 -13.00 4.53
CA SER A 30 18.45 -12.65 5.90
C SER A 30 17.13 -11.88 6.09
N LEU A 31 16.03 -12.63 6.21
CA LEU A 31 14.73 -12.17 6.74
C LEU A 31 14.86 -11.25 7.95
N THR A 32 15.83 -11.51 8.83
CA THR A 32 16.07 -10.78 10.09
C THR A 32 16.58 -9.35 9.86
N VAL A 33 17.33 -9.10 8.77
CA VAL A 33 17.81 -7.74 8.42
C VAL A 33 16.68 -6.93 7.80
N HIS A 34 15.84 -7.56 6.98
CA HIS A 34 14.65 -6.93 6.42
C HIS A 34 13.61 -6.61 7.50
N GLU A 35 13.38 -7.51 8.45
CA GLU A 35 12.48 -7.30 9.59
C GLU A 35 12.91 -6.10 10.45
N ASN A 36 14.17 -6.04 10.87
CA ASN A 36 14.68 -4.92 11.68
C ASN A 36 14.65 -3.58 10.90
N THR A 37 14.91 -3.62 9.59
CA THR A 37 14.83 -2.44 8.73
C THR A 37 13.39 -1.97 8.58
N ILE A 38 12.47 -2.91 8.33
CA ILE A 38 11.03 -2.63 8.22
C ILE A 38 10.46 -2.11 9.54
N GLU A 39 10.84 -2.70 10.68
CA GLU A 39 10.42 -2.23 12.00
C GLU A 39 10.86 -0.79 12.28
N THR A 40 12.13 -0.49 11.98
CA THR A 40 12.65 0.87 12.10
C THR A 40 11.91 1.83 11.18
N LEU A 41 11.69 1.45 9.92
CA LEU A 41 11.01 2.30 8.95
C LEU A 41 9.53 2.50 9.29
N THR A 42 8.80 1.45 9.68
CA THR A 42 7.41 1.53 10.14
C THR A 42 7.24 2.52 11.28
N SER A 43 8.14 2.49 12.28
CA SER A 43 8.09 3.43 13.40
C SER A 43 8.23 4.91 12.98
N LEU A 44 8.86 5.15 11.84
CA LEU A 44 9.01 6.48 11.25
C LEU A 44 7.79 6.86 10.40
N LEU A 45 7.15 5.88 9.73
CA LEU A 45 5.90 6.08 8.99
C LEU A 45 4.71 6.41 9.88
N GLU A 46 4.74 6.00 11.15
CA GLU A 46 3.73 6.41 12.13
C GLU A 46 3.82 7.91 12.45
N LYS A 47 4.98 8.53 12.24
CA LYS A 47 5.27 9.93 12.60
C LYS A 47 5.22 10.85 11.39
N ASP A 48 5.79 10.42 10.26
CA ASP A 48 5.96 11.24 9.07
C ASP A 48 5.41 10.58 7.80
N TYR A 49 5.23 11.40 6.76
CA TYR A 49 4.85 10.90 5.45
C TYR A 49 6.01 10.08 4.83
N PRO A 50 5.76 8.88 4.27
CA PRO A 50 6.81 8.10 3.60
C PRO A 50 7.45 8.91 2.47
N SER A 51 8.78 8.83 2.37
CA SER A 51 9.49 9.36 1.20
C SER A 51 9.14 8.55 -0.06
N PRO A 52 9.37 9.10 -1.27
CA PRO A 52 9.19 8.39 -2.52
C PRO A 52 9.94 7.04 -2.58
N ALA A 53 11.17 6.99 -2.05
CA ALA A 53 11.99 5.78 -2.02
C ALA A 53 11.41 4.71 -1.07
N MET A 54 10.86 5.14 0.07
CA MET A 54 10.14 4.25 0.99
C MET A 54 8.89 3.65 0.35
N CYS A 55 8.09 4.49 -0.33
CA CYS A 55 6.91 4.02 -1.03
C CYS A 55 7.27 2.95 -2.06
N ASP A 56 8.32 3.15 -2.86
CA ASP A 56 8.74 2.18 -3.87
C ASP A 56 9.18 0.85 -3.24
N PHE A 57 9.94 0.91 -2.15
CA PHE A 57 10.36 -0.28 -1.42
C PHE A 57 9.19 -1.06 -0.83
N PHE A 58 8.26 -0.38 -0.17
CA PHE A 58 7.09 -1.04 0.40
C PHE A 58 6.15 -1.59 -0.68
N ASN A 59 5.96 -0.86 -1.78
CA ASN A 59 5.22 -1.35 -2.94
C ASN A 59 5.81 -2.67 -3.45
N GLN A 60 7.13 -2.70 -3.66
CA GLN A 60 7.82 -3.90 -4.14
C GLN A 60 7.66 -5.05 -3.13
N TYR A 61 7.81 -4.78 -1.83
CA TYR A 61 7.68 -5.78 -0.78
C TYR A 61 6.25 -6.35 -0.68
N CYS A 62 5.22 -5.52 -0.83
CA CYS A 62 3.82 -5.99 -0.91
C CYS A 62 3.59 -6.92 -2.10
N ARG A 63 4.24 -6.69 -3.25
CA ARG A 63 4.11 -7.54 -4.44
C ARG A 63 4.83 -8.88 -4.28
N ASP A 64 6.07 -8.84 -3.79
CA ASP A 64 6.94 -10.01 -3.72
C ASP A 64 6.62 -10.90 -2.51
N SER A 65 6.05 -10.31 -1.45
CA SER A 65 5.78 -10.97 -0.17
C SER A 65 4.40 -10.64 0.37
N ALA A 66 3.40 -10.61 -0.51
CA ALA A 66 2.00 -10.30 -0.19
C ALA A 66 1.45 -11.05 1.04
N ARG A 67 1.85 -12.32 1.21
CA ARG A 67 1.43 -13.21 2.31
C ARG A 67 2.31 -13.14 3.56
N SER A 68 3.32 -12.29 3.59
CA SER A 68 4.20 -12.13 4.74
C SER A 68 3.45 -11.45 5.90
N ARG A 69 3.57 -12.01 7.11
CA ARG A 69 3.02 -11.39 8.33
C ARG A 69 3.58 -9.99 8.54
N ILE A 70 4.80 -9.73 8.10
CA ILE A 70 5.44 -8.41 8.18
C ILE A 70 4.63 -7.37 7.40
N VAL A 71 4.16 -7.69 6.19
CA VAL A 71 3.31 -6.77 5.41
C VAL A 71 2.05 -6.42 6.19
N ILE A 72 1.40 -7.43 6.76
CA ILE A 72 0.14 -7.24 7.48
C ILE A 72 0.39 -6.45 8.77
N GLU A 73 1.29 -6.88 9.63
CA GLU A 73 1.44 -6.33 10.98
C GLU A 73 2.18 -4.99 10.96
N MET A 74 3.22 -4.86 10.14
CA MET A 74 4.10 -3.70 10.16
C MET A 74 3.65 -2.58 9.23
N PHE A 75 2.95 -2.87 8.13
CA PHE A 75 2.50 -1.78 7.25
C PHE A 75 1.13 -1.23 7.66
N THR A 76 0.32 -2.01 8.39
CA THR A 76 -1.01 -1.57 8.84
C THR A 76 -0.98 -0.17 9.46
N PRO A 77 -0.16 0.14 10.48
CA PRO A 77 -0.20 1.46 11.14
C PRO A 77 0.11 2.62 10.17
N ALA A 78 1.07 2.42 9.27
CA ALA A 78 1.44 3.39 8.25
C ALA A 78 0.30 3.62 7.24
N ILE A 79 -0.33 2.55 6.76
CA ILE A 79 -1.46 2.63 5.83
C ILE A 79 -2.67 3.28 6.48
N GLU A 80 -2.98 2.92 7.73
CA GLU A 80 -4.06 3.56 8.49
C GLU A 80 -3.80 5.07 8.63
N ARG A 81 -2.56 5.49 8.91
CA ARG A 81 -2.19 6.91 8.98
C ARG A 81 -2.37 7.61 7.63
N ILE A 82 -1.89 7.02 6.55
CA ILE A 82 -2.04 7.56 5.20
C ILE A 82 -3.53 7.76 4.87
N LEU A 83 -4.37 6.75 5.13
CA LEU A 83 -5.81 6.84 4.89
C LEU A 83 -6.51 7.86 5.80
N LYS A 84 -6.06 8.04 7.05
CA LYS A 84 -6.65 9.00 8.00
C LYS A 84 -6.25 10.44 7.74
N HIS A 85 -5.06 10.69 7.18
CA HIS A 85 -4.46 12.02 7.15
C HIS A 85 -4.08 12.56 5.76
N ASN A 86 -3.91 11.70 4.74
CA ASN A 86 -3.59 12.19 3.40
C ASN A 86 -4.81 12.93 2.82
N THR A 87 -4.59 14.17 2.38
CA THR A 87 -5.66 15.01 1.82
C THR A 87 -5.67 15.01 0.28
N ASP A 88 -4.63 14.48 -0.38
CA ASP A 88 -4.45 14.60 -1.83
C ASP A 88 -3.62 13.45 -2.44
N PHE A 89 -4.30 12.37 -2.82
CA PHE A 89 -3.66 11.27 -3.54
C PHE A 89 -3.27 11.58 -4.99
N VAL A 90 -3.76 12.68 -5.58
CA VAL A 90 -3.32 13.11 -6.91
C VAL A 90 -1.88 13.63 -6.81
N LYS A 91 -1.60 14.44 -5.79
CA LYS A 91 -0.25 14.94 -5.49
C LYS A 91 0.68 13.84 -4.97
N TYR A 92 0.16 12.92 -4.16
CA TYR A 92 0.95 11.86 -3.52
C TYR A 92 0.69 10.48 -4.13
N MET A 93 0.82 10.38 -5.46
CA MET A 93 0.55 9.15 -6.24
C MET A 93 1.28 7.90 -5.71
N ARG A 94 2.51 8.02 -5.21
CA ARG A 94 3.27 6.88 -4.65
C ARG A 94 2.66 6.31 -3.38
N MET A 95 2.07 7.16 -2.55
CA MET A 95 1.31 6.71 -1.37
C MET A 95 0.01 6.04 -1.79
N ARG A 96 -0.66 6.57 -2.83
CA ARG A 96 -1.85 5.92 -3.40
C ARG A 96 -1.52 4.49 -3.85
N MET A 97 -0.43 4.33 -4.62
CA MET A 97 0.05 3.01 -5.05
C MET A 97 0.38 2.10 -3.86
N LEU A 98 1.04 2.64 -2.83
CA LEU A 98 1.33 1.88 -1.61
C LEU A 98 0.06 1.34 -0.94
N VAL A 99 -0.99 2.16 -0.82
CA VAL A 99 -2.26 1.70 -0.28
C VAL A 99 -2.90 0.63 -1.18
N GLN A 100 -2.85 0.79 -2.51
CA GLN A 100 -3.36 -0.21 -3.45
C GLN A 100 -2.66 -1.57 -3.28
N GLU A 101 -1.32 -1.59 -3.31
CA GLU A 101 -0.54 -2.82 -3.18
C GLU A 101 -0.75 -3.49 -1.81
N TYR A 102 -0.88 -2.70 -0.74
CA TYR A 102 -1.21 -3.24 0.58
C TYR A 102 -2.61 -3.86 0.62
N LEU A 103 -3.64 -3.22 0.04
CA LEU A 103 -5.00 -3.77 0.01
C LEU A 103 -5.06 -5.09 -0.78
N LEU A 104 -4.32 -5.17 -1.89
CA LEU A 104 -4.18 -6.41 -2.65
C LEU A 104 -3.42 -7.49 -1.86
N ALA A 105 -2.37 -7.10 -1.13
CA ALA A 105 -1.66 -8.02 -0.25
C ALA A 105 -2.55 -8.55 0.89
N LEU A 106 -3.44 -7.73 1.44
CA LEU A 106 -4.45 -8.15 2.42
C LEU A 106 -5.47 -9.14 1.83
N ASP A 107 -5.96 -8.92 0.60
CA ASP A 107 -6.91 -9.85 -0.06
C ASP A 107 -6.24 -11.18 -0.44
N SER A 108 -4.92 -11.19 -0.63
CA SER A 108 -4.14 -12.39 -0.95
C SER A 108 -3.91 -13.35 0.23
N GLN A 109 -4.31 -12.95 1.44
CA GLN A 109 -4.22 -13.77 2.64
C GLN A 109 -5.23 -14.92 2.53
N ASN A 110 -4.75 -16.17 2.50
CA ASN A 110 -5.58 -17.38 2.37
C ASN A 110 -6.37 -17.71 3.66
N ALA A 111 -6.88 -16.71 4.38
CA ALA A 111 -7.64 -16.93 5.61
C ALA A 111 -9.13 -16.99 5.28
N ASP A 112 -9.85 -17.98 5.84
CA ASP A 112 -11.31 -18.08 5.81
C ASP A 112 -12.03 -16.87 6.47
N SER A 113 -11.26 -15.96 7.07
CA SER A 113 -11.71 -14.66 7.57
C SER A 113 -11.42 -13.59 6.53
N ASP A 114 -12.42 -12.80 6.12
CA ASP A 114 -12.24 -11.63 5.26
C ASP A 114 -11.36 -10.58 5.98
N VAL A 115 -10.04 -10.69 5.84
CA VAL A 115 -9.03 -9.81 6.45
C VAL A 115 -9.25 -8.36 6.01
N VAL A 116 -9.60 -8.18 4.74
CA VAL A 116 -9.97 -6.89 4.16
C VAL A 116 -11.21 -6.31 4.83
N GLU A 117 -12.25 -7.13 5.08
CA GLU A 117 -13.46 -6.67 5.78
C GLU A 117 -13.15 -6.22 7.21
N ASN A 118 -12.31 -6.97 7.93
CA ASN A 118 -11.87 -6.58 9.27
C ASN A 118 -11.05 -5.28 9.26
N PHE A 119 -10.22 -5.08 8.24
CA PHE A 119 -9.49 -3.83 8.04
C PHE A 119 -10.44 -2.65 7.79
N ILE A 120 -11.41 -2.79 6.89
CA ILE A 120 -12.42 -1.77 6.59
C ILE A 120 -13.24 -1.45 7.84
N LYS A 121 -13.73 -2.46 8.58
CA LYS A 121 -14.46 -2.25 9.83
C LYS A 121 -13.66 -1.47 10.87
N ARG A 122 -12.34 -1.71 10.96
CA ARG A 122 -11.46 -0.97 11.87
C ARG A 122 -11.28 0.49 11.46
N MET A 123 -11.27 0.75 10.15
CA MET A 123 -11.07 2.07 9.57
C MET A 123 -12.34 2.91 9.51
N HIS A 124 -13.48 2.30 9.16
CA HIS A 124 -14.75 2.97 8.97
C HIS A 124 -15.73 2.81 10.14
N GLY A 125 -15.51 1.84 11.03
CA GLY A 125 -16.49 1.48 12.05
C GLY A 125 -17.68 0.70 11.48
N SER A 126 -18.59 0.27 12.35
CA SER A 126 -19.85 -0.39 11.98
C SER A 126 -21.05 0.56 11.90
N THR A 127 -20.82 1.85 12.13
CA THR A 127 -21.85 2.90 12.17
C THR A 127 -21.92 3.64 10.83
N THR A 128 -23.07 4.26 10.52
CA THR A 128 -23.27 5.09 9.31
C THR A 128 -22.37 6.31 9.21
N PHE A 129 -21.65 6.65 10.28
CA PHE A 129 -20.69 7.75 10.33
C PHE A 129 -19.28 7.19 10.51
N CYS A 130 -18.40 7.52 9.57
CA CYS A 130 -16.99 7.17 9.66
C CYS A 130 -16.33 7.98 10.78
N PRO A 131 -15.55 7.35 11.68
CA PRO A 131 -14.84 8.07 12.74
C PRO A 131 -13.74 9.00 12.21
N PHE A 132 -13.31 8.82 10.96
CA PHE A 132 -12.26 9.59 10.32
C PHE A 132 -12.77 10.20 9.00
N LEU A 133 -12.91 11.52 8.96
CA LEU A 133 -13.53 12.27 7.86
C LEU A 133 -12.94 11.93 6.47
N LEU A 134 -11.64 11.64 6.40
CA LEU A 134 -10.93 11.40 5.14
C LEU A 134 -10.88 9.93 4.72
N VAL A 135 -11.10 8.97 5.63
CA VAL A 135 -10.88 7.55 5.33
C VAL A 135 -11.77 7.07 4.19
N LEU A 136 -13.04 7.47 4.20
CA LEU A 136 -14.01 7.09 3.17
C LEU A 136 -13.62 7.67 1.80
N SER A 137 -13.36 8.98 1.72
CA SER A 137 -12.95 9.61 0.47
C SER A 137 -11.63 9.06 -0.06
N ASN A 138 -10.71 8.73 0.85
CA ASN A 138 -9.40 8.19 0.53
C ASN A 138 -9.49 6.76 0.00
N LEU A 139 -10.25 5.88 0.65
CA LEU A 139 -10.48 4.52 0.17
C LEU A 139 -11.20 4.51 -1.18
N ILE A 140 -12.22 5.36 -1.38
CA ILE A 140 -12.88 5.50 -2.69
C ILE A 140 -11.88 5.95 -3.75
N SER A 141 -11.09 6.99 -3.47
CA SER A 141 -10.10 7.53 -4.40
C SER A 141 -9.07 6.47 -4.80
N VAL A 142 -8.54 5.73 -3.83
CA VAL A 142 -7.58 4.63 -4.04
C VAL A 142 -8.18 3.52 -4.90
N CYS A 143 -9.39 3.05 -4.57
CA CYS A 143 -10.05 1.97 -5.29
C CYS A 143 -10.42 2.37 -6.72
N LEU A 144 -11.03 3.55 -6.91
CA LEU A 144 -11.40 4.04 -8.25
C LEU A 144 -10.18 4.27 -9.13
N SER A 145 -9.09 4.79 -8.56
CA SER A 145 -7.83 4.93 -9.30
C SER A 145 -7.27 3.56 -9.72
N GLY A 146 -7.35 2.56 -8.84
CA GLY A 146 -6.89 1.20 -9.17
C GLY A 146 -7.75 0.54 -10.24
N ILE A 147 -9.07 0.73 -10.18
CA ILE A 147 -10.00 0.26 -11.22
C ILE A 147 -9.69 0.93 -12.56
N ASP A 148 -9.51 2.24 -12.61
CA ASP A 148 -9.15 2.96 -13.84
C ASP A 148 -7.83 2.42 -14.41
N GLU A 149 -6.79 2.28 -13.59
CA GLU A 149 -5.50 1.71 -13.99
C GLU A 149 -5.64 0.30 -14.60
N LEU A 150 -6.48 -0.57 -14.03
CA LEU A 150 -6.77 -1.91 -14.57
C LEU A 150 -7.47 -1.84 -15.94
N PHE A 151 -8.43 -0.94 -16.11
CA PHE A 151 -9.13 -0.77 -17.39
C PHE A 151 -8.21 -0.20 -18.48
N GLN A 152 -7.39 0.80 -18.14
CA GLN A 152 -6.41 1.37 -19.07
C GLN A 152 -5.38 0.31 -19.48
N TYR A 153 -4.92 -0.51 -18.52
CA TYR A 153 -4.01 -1.61 -18.80
C TYR A 153 -4.63 -2.63 -19.77
N ARG A 154 -5.85 -3.11 -19.52
CA ARG A 154 -6.56 -4.05 -20.41
C ARG A 154 -6.72 -3.51 -21.82
N LYS A 155 -7.11 -2.23 -21.92
CA LYS A 155 -7.22 -1.53 -23.20
C LYS A 155 -5.89 -1.60 -23.96
N ASN A 156 -4.77 -1.27 -23.30
CA ASN A 156 -3.44 -1.26 -23.92
C ASN A 156 -2.96 -2.66 -24.33
N VAL A 157 -3.21 -3.70 -23.52
CA VAL A 157 -2.84 -5.10 -23.84
C VAL A 157 -3.63 -5.61 -25.05
N HIS A 158 -4.92 -5.29 -25.14
CA HIS A 158 -5.75 -5.67 -26.29
C HIS A 158 -5.24 -5.09 -27.61
N PHE A 159 -4.52 -3.96 -27.56
CA PHE A 159 -3.88 -3.36 -28.74
C PHE A 159 -2.52 -4.00 -29.11
N GLN A 160 -1.86 -4.73 -28.21
CA GLN A 160 -0.43 -5.07 -28.37
C GLN A 160 -0.11 -6.55 -28.61
N ASP A 161 -0.78 -7.56 -28.03
CA ASP A 161 -0.62 -8.98 -28.44
C ASP A 161 -1.53 -9.95 -27.65
N LYS A 162 -1.99 -11.06 -28.27
CA LYS A 162 -2.95 -12.03 -27.70
C LYS A 162 -2.32 -13.23 -26.96
N THR A 163 -1.02 -13.42 -27.02
CA THR A 163 -0.35 -14.69 -26.66
C THR A 163 -0.17 -14.93 -25.17
N ASN A 164 -0.27 -13.90 -24.32
CA ASN A 164 -0.21 -14.03 -22.85
C ASN A 164 -1.50 -13.59 -22.13
N CYS A 165 -2.60 -13.38 -22.86
CA CYS A 165 -3.80 -12.69 -22.35
C CYS A 165 -4.40 -13.32 -21.08
N THR A 166 -4.45 -14.65 -20.99
CA THR A 166 -5.28 -15.36 -20.00
C THR A 166 -4.78 -15.24 -18.55
N VAL A 167 -3.47 -15.34 -18.31
CA VAL A 167 -2.89 -15.22 -16.95
C VAL A 167 -2.98 -13.79 -16.43
N TYR A 168 -2.81 -12.80 -17.31
CA TYR A 168 -2.95 -11.38 -16.95
C TYR A 168 -4.42 -10.99 -16.75
N GLU A 169 -5.34 -11.56 -17.51
CA GLU A 169 -6.79 -11.38 -17.31
C GLU A 169 -7.22 -11.88 -15.93
N GLU A 170 -6.81 -13.09 -15.54
CA GLU A 170 -7.14 -13.67 -14.22
C GLU A 170 -6.59 -12.83 -13.05
N LYS A 171 -5.34 -12.35 -13.16
CA LYS A 171 -4.75 -11.46 -12.15
C LYS A 171 -5.48 -10.12 -12.07
N THR A 172 -5.85 -9.53 -13.20
CA THR A 172 -6.55 -8.24 -13.19
C THR A 172 -8.01 -8.38 -12.73
N ASP A 173 -8.65 -9.53 -12.96
CA ASP A 173 -9.98 -9.83 -12.44
C ASP A 173 -9.96 -9.95 -10.91
N SER A 174 -8.97 -10.65 -10.34
CA SER A 174 -8.86 -10.76 -8.87
C SER A 174 -8.63 -9.40 -8.20
N GLN A 175 -7.80 -8.54 -8.79
CA GLN A 175 -7.60 -7.16 -8.32
C GLN A 175 -8.89 -6.33 -8.40
N LEU A 176 -9.66 -6.46 -9.49
CA LEU A 176 -10.94 -5.78 -9.65
C LEU A 176 -11.96 -6.25 -8.59
N VAL A 177 -12.02 -7.56 -8.34
CA VAL A 177 -12.85 -8.14 -7.28
C VAL A 177 -12.47 -7.58 -5.91
N CYS A 178 -11.17 -7.48 -5.60
CA CYS A 178 -10.71 -6.87 -4.35
C CYS A 178 -11.23 -5.43 -4.18
N TYR A 179 -11.04 -4.56 -5.17
CA TYR A 179 -11.53 -3.18 -5.10
C TYR A 179 -13.06 -3.09 -5.01
N ALA A 180 -13.78 -3.92 -5.76
CA ALA A 180 -15.23 -3.96 -5.71
C ALA A 180 -15.75 -4.41 -4.34
N LYS A 181 -15.14 -5.43 -3.73
CA LYS A 181 -15.45 -5.86 -2.36
C LYS A 181 -15.27 -4.72 -1.37
N ILE A 182 -14.17 -3.96 -1.47
CA ILE A 182 -13.91 -2.83 -0.57
C ILE A 182 -15.01 -1.77 -0.71
N LEU A 183 -15.32 -1.35 -1.94
CA LEU A 183 -16.33 -0.32 -2.20
C LEU A 183 -17.75 -0.72 -1.77
N GLN A 184 -18.09 -2.01 -1.82
CA GLN A 184 -19.40 -2.51 -1.36
C GLN A 184 -19.57 -2.51 0.16
N ARG A 185 -18.48 -2.39 0.90
CA ARG A 185 -18.44 -2.47 2.38
C ARG A 185 -18.26 -1.09 3.04
N MET A 186 -18.23 -0.04 2.23
CA MET A 186 -18.19 1.37 2.63
C MET A 186 -19.60 1.94 2.73
#